data_AF-A0A975HXV0-F1
#
_entry.id   AF-A0A975HXV0-F1
#
_cell.length_a   1.000
_cell.length_b   1.000
_cell.length_c   1.000
_cell.angle_alpha   90.00
_cell.angle_beta   90.00
_cell.angle_gamma   90.00
#
_symmetry.space_group_name_H-M   'P 1'
#
loop_
_entity.id
_entity.type
_entity.pdbx_description
1 polymer ?
#
loop_
_entity_poly.entity_id
_entity_poly.type
_entity_poly.pdbx_seq_one_letter_code
_entity_poly.pdbx_strand_id
1 'polypeptide(L)' 'MTLDDAKAKIAAWRIDYNEARPHSALDWATPAEFARRCDLQAASATSEEPEVPTSERY' A
#
# COMPACT_ATOMS: atom_id res chain seq x y z
N MET A 1 8.34 -21.54 26.44
CA MET A 1 8.17 -20.46 25.44
C MET A 1 9.52 -19.77 25.28
N THR A 2 10.11 -19.76 24.08
CA THR A 2 11.44 -19.19 23.80
C THR A 2 11.30 -17.88 23.02
N LEU A 3 12.38 -17.09 22.90
CA LEU A 3 12.39 -15.88 22.06
C LEU A 3 12.08 -16.20 20.59
N ASP A 4 12.52 -17.34 20.09
CA ASP A 4 12.25 -17.74 18.70
C ASP A 4 10.79 -18.10 18.48
N ASP A 5 10.13 -18.75 19.45
CA ASP A 5 8.69 -19.00 19.41
C ASP A 5 7.88 -17.68 19.40
N ALA A 6 8.30 -16.69 20.21
CA ALA A 6 7.67 -15.37 20.21
C ALA A 6 7.83 -14.65 18.86
N LYS A 7 9.03 -14.68 18.27
CA LYS A 7 9.29 -14.09 16.94
C LYS A 7 8.45 -14.77 15.85
N ALA A 8 8.37 -16.10 15.88
CA ALA A 8 7.58 -16.87 14.92
C ALA A 8 6.09 -16.50 15.00
N LYS A 9 5.53 -16.38 16.21
CA LYS A 9 4.14 -15.97 16.41
C LYS A 9 3.87 -14.56 15.90
N ILE A 10 4.77 -13.61 16.17
CA ILE A 10 4.65 -12.24 15.66
C ILE A 10 4.71 -12.22 14.13
N ALA A 11 5.63 -12.97 13.53
CA ALA A 11 5.74 -13.06 12.07
C ALA A 11 4.46 -13.63 11.45
N ALA A 12 3.91 -14.71 12.01
CA ALA A 12 2.64 -15.28 11.57
C ALA A 12 1.48 -14.28 11.67
N TRP A 13 1.40 -13.55 12.79
CA TRP A 13 0.39 -12.51 12.99
C TRP A 13 0.49 -11.37 11.99
N ARG A 14 1.72 -10.94 11.64
CA ARG A 14 1.91 -9.88 10.63
C ARG A 14 1.39 -10.28 9.27
N ILE A 15 1.62 -11.53 8.86
CA ILE A 15 1.13 -12.05 7.58
C ILE A 15 -0.40 -12.12 7.61
N ASP A 16 -0.99 -12.74 8.63
CA ASP A 16 -2.45 -12.87 8.77
C ASP A 16 -3.17 -11.51 8.75
N TYR A 17 -2.64 -10.54 9.51
CA TYR A 17 -3.21 -9.20 9.59
C TYR A 17 -3.14 -8.46 8.25
N ASN A 18 -2.01 -8.55 7.55
CA ASN A 18 -1.80 -7.80 6.31
C ASN A 18 -2.52 -8.43 5.10
N GLU A 19 -2.68 -9.76 5.08
CA GLU A 19 -3.12 -10.48 3.88
C GLU A 19 -4.51 -11.10 4.00
N ALA A 20 -4.99 -11.45 5.19
CA ALA A 20 -6.23 -12.23 5.34
C ALA A 20 -7.38 -11.44 5.99
N ARG A 21 -7.10 -10.33 6.67
CA ARG A 21 -8.12 -9.60 7.44
C ARG A 21 -8.63 -8.36 6.70
N PRO A 22 -9.90 -8.35 6.27
CA PRO A 22 -10.52 -7.15 5.71
C PRO A 22 -10.81 -6.12 6.81
N HIS A 23 -10.50 -4.86 6.54
CA HIS A 23 -10.68 -3.76 7.47
C HIS A 23 -11.74 -2.78 6.94
N SER A 24 -12.75 -2.47 7.73
CA SER A 24 -13.84 -1.56 7.34
C SER A 24 -13.35 -0.16 6.97
N ALA A 25 -12.28 0.33 7.60
CA ALA A 25 -11.65 1.61 7.26
C ALA A 25 -10.99 1.62 5.87
N LEU A 26 -10.67 0.43 5.32
CA LEU A 26 -10.11 0.25 3.98
C LEU A 26 -11.17 -0.25 2.99
N ASP A 27 -12.44 0.07 3.23
CA ASP A 27 -13.58 -0.41 2.44
C ASP A 27 -13.64 -1.95 2.37
N TRP A 28 -13.46 -2.58 3.54
CA TRP A 28 -13.38 -4.04 3.69
C TRP A 28 -12.25 -4.70 2.89
N ALA A 29 -11.20 -3.96 2.52
CA ALA A 29 -10.00 -4.51 1.95
C ALA A 29 -8.96 -4.88 3.02
N THR A 30 -8.06 -5.78 2.66
CA THR A 30 -6.86 -6.08 3.44
C THR A 30 -5.83 -4.95 3.28
N PRO A 31 -4.93 -4.74 4.25
CA PRO A 31 -3.85 -3.75 4.11
C PRO A 31 -3.00 -3.98 2.85
N ALA A 32 -2.73 -5.23 2.48
CA ALA A 32 -1.99 -5.56 1.26
C ALA A 32 -2.76 -5.19 -0.01
N GLU A 33 -4.08 -5.40 -0.05
CA GLU A 33 -4.91 -4.97 -1.18
C GLU A 33 -4.95 -3.45 -1.31
N PHE A 34 -5.07 -2.75 -0.19
CA PHE A 34 -5.05 -1.30 -0.19
C PHE A 34 -3.72 -0.74 -0.71
N ALA A 35 -2.59 -1.29 -0.25
CA ALA A 35 -1.27 -0.91 -0.76
C ALA A 35 -1.17 -1.09 -2.28
N ARG A 36 -1.64 -2.23 -2.82
CA ARG A 36 -1.70 -2.47 -4.28
C ARG A 36 -2.54 -1.43 -5.01
N ARG A 37 -3.69 -1.01 -4.46
CA ARG A 37 -4.53 0.03 -5.05
C ARG A 37 -3.81 1.38 -5.07
N CYS A 38 -3.10 1.73 -4.00
CA CYS A 38 -2.28 2.95 -3.94
C CYS A 38 -1.14 2.94 -4.96
N ASP A 39 -0.44 1.81 -5.12
CA ASP A 39 0.65 1.67 -6.10
C ASP A 39 0.13 1.86 -7.54
N LEU A 40 -1.03 1.29 -7.86
CA LEU A 40 -1.69 1.49 -9.17
C LEU A 40 -2.08 2.95 -9.40
N GLN A 41 -2.59 3.63 -8.37
CA GLN A 41 -2.94 5.04 -8.47
C GLN A 41 -1.69 5.92 -8.67
N ALA A 42 -0.60 5.63 -7.94
CA ALA A 42 0.67 6.32 -8.11
C ALA A 42 1.25 6.16 -9.53
N ALA A 43 1.14 4.95 -10.11
CA ALA A 43 1.54 4.69 -11.49
C ALA A 43 0.69 5.45 -12.52
N SER A 44 -0.62 5.61 -12.28
CA SER A 44 -1.47 6.44 -13.15
C SER A 44 -1.15 7.94 -13.06
N ALA A 45 -0.80 8.42 -11.86
CA ALA A 45 -0.48 9.84 -11.64
C ALA A 45 0.85 10.27 -12.28
N THR A 46 1.76 9.32 -12.56
CA THR A 46 3.04 9.62 -13.21
C THR A 46 2.93 9.76 -14.73
N SER A 47 1.75 9.52 -15.32
CA SER A 47 1.52 9.64 -16.77
C SER A 47 0.95 11.00 -17.19
N GLU A 48 0.54 11.85 -16.26
CA GLU A 48 0.33 13.28 -16.53
C GLU A 48 1.65 14.00 -16.31
N GLU A 49 2.56 13.90 -17.30
CA GLU A 49 3.58 14.94 -17.46
C GLU A 49 2.82 16.28 -17.53
N PRO A 50 3.08 17.24 -16.62
CA PRO A 50 2.56 18.58 -16.84
C PRO A 50 3.22 19.05 -18.12
N GLU A 51 2.45 19.15 -19.21
CA GLU A 51 2.85 19.91 -20.39
C GLU A 51 3.09 21.33 -19.89
N VAL A 52 4.31 21.62 -19.45
CA VAL A 52 4.75 22.96 -19.12
C VAL A 52 4.61 23.75 -20.41
N PRO A 53 3.63 24.67 -20.52
CA PRO A 53 3.56 25.52 -21.68
C PRO A 53 4.82 26.36 -21.59
N THR A 54 5.77 26.10 -22.49
CA THR A 54 6.97 26.93 -22.63
C THR A 54 6.54 28.20 -23.39
N SER A 55 5.65 28.97 -22.78
CA SER A 55 5.08 30.21 -23.29
C SER A 55 4.52 30.92 -22.05
N GLU A 56 5.03 32.05 -21.59
CA GLU A 56 5.39 33.21 -22.40
C GLU A 56 6.74 33.80 -21.98
N ARG A 57 7.58 33.94 -23.01
CA ARG A 57 8.73 34.83 -23.08
C ARG A 57 8.22 36.26 -22.88
N TYR A 58 8.49 36.84 -21.72
CA TYR A 58 8.42 38.29 -21.48
C TYR A 58 9.77 38.93 -21.80
#